data_AF-L0DC38-F1
#
_entry.id   AF-L0DC38-F1
#
_cell.length_a   1.000
_cell.length_b   1.000
_cell.length_c   1.000
_cell.angle_alpha   90.00
_cell.angle_beta   90.00
_cell.angle_gamma   90.00
#
_symmetry.space_group_name_H-M   'P 1'
#
loop_
_entity.id
_entity.type
_entity.pdbx_description
1 polymer ?
#
loop_
_entity_poly.entity_id
_entity_poly.type
_entity_poly.pdbx_seq_one_letter_code
_entity_poly.pdbx_strand_id
1 'polypeptide(L)'
;MAKAGAETQVFVESLAENRRGQLEVCGRRDKIRLIVAMARAYPDATISVLTTSIRRGRWLRHFLAQGSRKPVEHFHGGSFRSEVRLRVCTFNSFENQQTDILVFERTEEAASAMSIEHQKLIADHRVYGFGERGNRYGTRTRLLIEALVGPTIYQVPDHNGRRAPVRVLLSESPLVTLPPGLDPLERKRLAVWHHDRRNSVIANLAKAFDAGQVVGFPGHDSHVDDRGGLSRTIDGKLRMAVLVESPEHGSELARRLPGWVLQAGPSENGPGSRITRTILTLIRANTMTRLDADVLIRADGSNAPLELLTGGVTLESGNSAASLV
;
A
#
# COMPACT_ATOMS: atom_id res chain seq x y z
N MET A 1 23.53 -21.98 -14.05
CA MET A 1 22.26 -21.42 -13.53
C MET A 1 22.43 -19.91 -13.44
N ALA A 2 21.57 -19.10 -14.07
CA ALA A 2 21.60 -17.65 -13.88
C ALA A 2 21.36 -17.36 -12.39
N LYS A 3 22.19 -16.51 -11.77
CA LYS A 3 21.99 -16.10 -10.37
C LYS A 3 20.56 -15.58 -10.23
N ALA A 4 19.80 -16.17 -9.31
CA ALA A 4 18.52 -15.62 -8.93
C ALA A 4 18.76 -14.16 -8.49
N GLY A 5 17.95 -13.22 -8.99
CA GLY A 5 18.03 -11.84 -8.52
C GLY A 5 17.83 -11.77 -7.01
N ALA A 6 18.40 -10.77 -6.34
CA ALA A 6 18.32 -10.62 -4.88
C ALA A 6 16.87 -10.66 -4.36
N GLU A 7 15.90 -10.14 -5.12
CA GLU A 7 14.47 -10.23 -4.78
C GLU A 7 13.95 -11.67 -4.69
N THR A 8 14.36 -12.53 -5.64
CA THR A 8 13.96 -13.94 -5.64
C THR A 8 14.54 -14.66 -4.44
N GLN A 9 15.75 -14.28 -4.00
CA GLN A 9 16.38 -14.86 -2.82
C GLN A 9 15.59 -14.52 -1.54
N VAL A 10 15.26 -13.23 -1.34
CA VAL A 10 14.43 -12.78 -0.20
C VAL A 10 13.09 -13.51 -0.19
N PHE A 11 12.43 -13.64 -1.35
CA PHE A 11 11.18 -14.40 -1.46
C PHE A 11 11.34 -15.86 -1.01
N VAL A 12 12.39 -16.55 -1.47
CA VAL A 12 12.63 -17.95 -1.12
C VAL A 12 12.94 -18.13 0.37
N GLU A 13 13.70 -17.21 0.96
CA GLU A 13 13.96 -17.18 2.40
C GLU A 13 12.66 -17.02 3.19
N SER A 14 11.79 -16.08 2.80
CA SER A 14 10.47 -15.92 3.43
C SER A 14 9.62 -17.19 3.36
N LEU A 15 9.65 -17.92 2.24
CA LEU A 15 8.94 -19.21 2.13
C LEU A 15 9.56 -20.29 3.02
N ALA A 16 10.89 -20.33 3.14
CA ALA A 16 11.58 -21.35 3.93
C ALA A 16 11.26 -21.20 5.42
N GLU A 17 11.28 -19.97 5.93
CA GLU A 17 11.03 -19.60 7.32
C GLU A 17 9.56 -19.75 7.72
N ASN A 18 8.63 -19.61 6.77
CA ASN A 18 7.20 -19.57 7.06
C ASN A 18 6.47 -20.70 6.34
N ARG A 19 5.84 -21.60 7.11
CA ARG A 19 4.94 -22.63 6.54
C ARG A 19 3.65 -22.02 5.98
N ARG A 20 3.25 -20.84 6.45
CA ARG A 20 2.07 -20.13 5.99
C ARG A 20 2.37 -18.63 5.84
N GLY A 21 1.87 -18.01 4.79
CA GLY A 21 1.84 -16.54 4.74
C GLY A 21 1.12 -15.94 3.53
N GLN A 22 0.78 -14.65 3.64
CA GLN A 22 0.31 -13.84 2.53
C GLN A 22 1.48 -13.32 1.70
N LEU A 23 1.27 -13.31 0.39
CA LEU A 23 2.18 -12.80 -0.63
C LEU A 23 1.49 -11.61 -1.32
N GLU A 24 1.93 -10.39 -1.01
CA GLU A 24 1.35 -9.20 -1.63
C GLU A 24 2.01 -8.90 -2.97
N VAL A 25 1.18 -8.72 -3.99
CA VAL A 25 1.61 -8.51 -5.38
C VAL A 25 0.97 -7.28 -5.99
N CYS A 26 1.64 -6.64 -6.95
CA CYS A 26 1.09 -5.50 -7.68
C CYS A 26 0.20 -5.90 -8.87
N GLY A 27 0.22 -7.18 -9.26
CA GLY A 27 -0.64 -7.66 -10.32
C GLY A 27 -0.40 -9.11 -10.72
N ARG A 28 -1.04 -9.51 -11.82
CA ARG A 28 -1.06 -10.91 -12.27
C ARG A 28 0.31 -11.44 -12.70
N ARG A 29 1.13 -10.61 -13.33
CA ARG A 29 2.49 -10.99 -13.76
C ARG A 29 3.36 -11.38 -12.57
N ASP A 30 3.22 -10.65 -11.46
CA ASP A 30 3.93 -10.98 -10.22
C ASP A 30 3.50 -12.32 -9.63
N LYS A 31 2.19 -12.61 -9.59
CA LYS A 31 1.69 -13.92 -9.15
C LYS A 31 2.32 -15.05 -9.95
N ILE A 32 2.28 -14.95 -11.28
CA ILE A 32 2.89 -15.97 -12.17
C ILE A 32 4.38 -16.10 -11.89
N ARG A 33 5.12 -14.98 -11.80
CA ARG A 33 6.56 -14.97 -11.50
C ARG A 33 6.86 -15.67 -10.18
N LEU A 34 6.12 -15.34 -9.11
CA LEU A 34 6.35 -15.88 -7.77
C LEU A 34 5.95 -17.35 -7.66
N ILE A 35 4.86 -17.80 -8.31
CA ILE A 35 4.51 -19.23 -8.38
C ILE A 35 5.61 -20.01 -9.10
N VAL A 36 6.14 -19.49 -10.20
CA VAL A 36 7.26 -20.12 -10.93
C VAL A 36 8.53 -20.14 -10.07
N ALA A 37 8.82 -19.07 -9.34
CA ALA A 37 9.95 -19.03 -8.40
C ALA A 37 9.78 -20.06 -7.27
N MET A 38 8.58 -20.18 -6.71
CA MET A 38 8.24 -21.19 -5.70
C MET A 38 8.43 -22.61 -6.24
N ALA A 39 7.95 -22.91 -7.45
CA ALA A 39 8.12 -24.21 -8.11
C ALA A 39 9.60 -24.56 -8.42
N ARG A 40 10.47 -23.55 -8.55
CA ARG A 40 11.91 -23.75 -8.70
C ARG A 40 12.61 -23.95 -7.36
N ALA A 41 12.17 -23.23 -6.33
CA ALA A 41 12.72 -23.30 -4.97
C ALA A 41 12.38 -24.61 -4.26
N TYR A 42 11.24 -25.21 -4.60
CA TYR A 42 10.80 -26.51 -4.09
C TYR A 42 10.76 -27.53 -5.22
N PRO A 43 11.94 -27.94 -5.73
CA PRO A 43 12.06 -28.77 -6.90
C PRO A 43 11.62 -30.19 -6.68
N ASP A 44 11.14 -30.61 -5.49
CA ASP A 44 10.50 -31.91 -5.20
C ASP A 44 9.05 -31.83 -4.71
N ALA A 45 8.57 -30.64 -4.33
CA ALA A 45 7.19 -30.44 -3.87
C ALA A 45 6.16 -30.47 -5.01
N THR A 46 4.97 -30.98 -4.73
CA THR A 46 3.76 -30.82 -5.51
C THR A 46 3.00 -29.57 -5.06
N ILE A 47 2.79 -28.65 -5.99
CA ILE A 47 2.20 -27.34 -5.76
C ILE A 47 0.83 -27.28 -6.43
N SER A 48 -0.21 -27.06 -5.63
CA SER A 48 -1.58 -26.90 -6.10
C SER A 48 -2.00 -25.43 -5.98
N VAL A 49 -2.23 -24.79 -7.12
CA VAL A 49 -2.71 -23.40 -7.20
C VAL A 49 -4.22 -23.40 -7.34
N LEU A 50 -4.88 -22.91 -6.30
CA LEU A 50 -6.32 -22.86 -6.18
C LEU A 50 -6.90 -21.57 -6.75
N THR A 51 -7.95 -21.72 -7.56
CA THR A 51 -8.67 -20.63 -8.21
C THR A 51 -10.19 -20.75 -7.98
N THR A 52 -10.92 -19.68 -8.25
CA THR A 52 -12.38 -19.63 -8.01
C THR A 52 -13.23 -20.06 -9.19
N SER A 53 -12.65 -20.18 -10.38
CA SER A 53 -13.39 -20.61 -11.56
C SER A 53 -12.50 -21.36 -12.55
N ILE A 54 -13.12 -22.26 -13.31
CA ILE A 54 -12.48 -23.04 -14.38
C ILE A 54 -11.82 -22.10 -15.41
N ARG A 55 -12.47 -20.97 -15.72
CA ARG A 55 -11.93 -19.97 -16.66
C ARG A 55 -10.62 -19.36 -16.15
N ARG A 56 -10.57 -18.96 -14.87
CA ARG A 56 -9.34 -18.45 -14.24
C ARG A 56 -8.25 -19.52 -14.17
N GLY A 57 -8.62 -20.75 -13.82
CA GLY A 57 -7.67 -21.86 -13.75
C GLY A 57 -7.02 -22.18 -15.10
N ARG A 58 -7.80 -22.23 -16.20
CA ARG A 58 -7.28 -22.39 -17.56
C ARG A 58 -6.33 -21.26 -17.96
N TRP A 59 -6.72 -20.02 -17.66
CA TRP A 59 -5.89 -18.85 -17.90
C TRP A 59 -4.55 -18.96 -17.15
N LEU A 60 -4.58 -19.25 -15.85
CA LEU A 60 -3.38 -19.33 -15.03
C LEU A 60 -2.45 -20.47 -15.48
N ARG A 61 -3.00 -21.64 -15.81
CA ARG A 61 -2.26 -22.77 -16.37
C ARG A 61 -1.48 -22.37 -17.63
N HIS A 62 -2.10 -21.65 -18.56
CA HIS A 62 -1.45 -21.21 -19.80
C HIS A 62 -0.20 -20.36 -19.51
N PHE A 63 -0.29 -19.38 -18.61
CA PHE A 63 0.85 -18.52 -18.28
C PHE A 63 1.91 -19.22 -17.41
N LEU A 64 1.50 -20.09 -16.49
CA LEU A 64 2.45 -20.89 -15.70
C LEU A 64 3.23 -21.89 -16.57
N ALA A 65 2.60 -22.49 -17.58
CA ALA A 65 3.27 -23.37 -18.52
C ALA A 65 4.37 -22.64 -19.32
N GLN A 66 4.09 -21.40 -19.75
CA GLN A 66 5.08 -20.56 -20.43
C GLN A 66 6.28 -20.20 -19.53
N GLY A 67 6.04 -19.87 -18.26
CA GLY A 67 7.08 -19.42 -17.34
C GLY A 67 7.92 -20.54 -16.71
N SER A 68 7.32 -21.70 -16.44
CA SER A 68 7.97 -22.79 -15.70
C SER A 68 8.87 -23.68 -16.56
N ARG A 69 8.60 -23.77 -17.87
CA ARG A 69 9.19 -24.79 -18.79
C ARG A 69 8.94 -26.24 -18.36
N LYS A 70 8.10 -26.46 -17.34
CA LYS A 70 7.65 -27.77 -16.88
C LYS A 70 6.17 -27.94 -17.25
N PRO A 71 5.67 -29.17 -17.35
CA PRO A 71 4.24 -29.40 -17.51
C PRO A 71 3.45 -28.71 -16.39
N VAL A 72 2.33 -28.08 -16.76
CA VAL A 72 1.36 -27.52 -15.82
C VAL A 72 -0.01 -28.05 -16.22
N GLU A 73 -0.68 -28.70 -15.29
CA GLU A 73 -2.01 -29.28 -15.50
C GLU A 73 -3.10 -28.44 -14.85
N HIS A 74 -4.30 -28.54 -15.40
CA HIS A 74 -5.48 -27.87 -14.87
C HIS A 74 -6.60 -28.89 -14.68
N PHE A 75 -7.12 -28.98 -13.46
CA PHE A 75 -8.15 -29.94 -13.09
C PHE A 75 -9.48 -29.25 -12.80
N HIS A 76 -10.56 -29.89 -13.25
CA HIS A 76 -11.92 -29.53 -12.90
C HIS A 76 -12.81 -30.77 -12.84
N GLY A 77 -13.40 -31.05 -11.67
CA GLY A 77 -14.32 -32.16 -11.45
C GLY A 77 -13.68 -33.55 -11.43
N GLY A 78 -13.93 -34.32 -10.36
CA GLY A 78 -13.56 -35.73 -10.23
C GLY A 78 -12.18 -35.98 -9.60
N SER A 79 -11.94 -37.25 -9.27
CA SER A 79 -10.66 -37.72 -8.72
C SER A 79 -9.57 -37.74 -9.78
N PHE A 80 -8.39 -37.21 -9.44
CA PHE A 80 -7.29 -37.12 -10.40
C PHE A 80 -5.98 -37.67 -9.83
N ARG A 81 -5.26 -38.45 -10.65
CA ARG A 81 -3.87 -38.84 -10.38
C ARG A 81 -2.99 -38.20 -11.45
N SER A 82 -2.18 -37.23 -11.04
CA SER A 82 -1.15 -36.62 -11.88
C SER A 82 0.23 -36.92 -11.31
N GLU A 83 1.20 -37.13 -12.17
CA GLU A 83 2.60 -36.96 -11.80
C GLU A 83 3.09 -35.52 -12.01
N VAL A 84 2.26 -34.66 -12.62
CA VAL A 84 2.58 -33.25 -12.81
C VAL A 84 2.53 -32.53 -11.48
N ARG A 85 3.62 -31.83 -11.18
CA ARG A 85 3.86 -31.24 -9.87
C ARG A 85 3.36 -29.82 -9.71
N LEU A 86 3.19 -29.06 -10.80
CA LEU A 86 2.53 -27.77 -10.74
C LEU A 86 1.13 -27.89 -11.32
N ARG A 87 0.14 -27.72 -10.45
CA ARG A 87 -1.27 -28.00 -10.72
C ARG A 87 -2.07 -26.73 -10.52
N VAL A 88 -3.11 -26.56 -11.32
CA VAL A 88 -4.11 -25.51 -11.13
C VAL A 88 -5.47 -26.18 -10.99
N CYS A 89 -6.24 -25.84 -9.97
CA CYS A 89 -7.59 -26.38 -9.82
C CYS A 89 -8.55 -25.35 -9.22
N THR A 90 -9.85 -25.65 -9.26
CA THR A 90 -10.84 -24.89 -8.52
C THR A 90 -10.91 -25.36 -7.07
N PHE A 91 -11.39 -24.52 -6.14
CA PHE A 91 -11.55 -24.91 -4.73
C PHE A 91 -12.30 -26.23 -4.55
N ASN A 92 -13.40 -26.41 -5.28
CA ASN A 92 -14.24 -27.61 -5.17
C ASN A 92 -13.62 -28.85 -5.85
N SER A 93 -12.51 -28.71 -6.57
CA SER A 93 -11.80 -29.82 -7.23
C SER A 93 -10.48 -30.14 -6.53
N PHE A 94 -10.21 -29.56 -5.35
CA PHE A 94 -8.99 -29.81 -4.61
C PHE A 94 -9.08 -31.13 -3.83
N GLU A 95 -8.15 -32.05 -4.12
CA GLU A 95 -7.97 -33.28 -3.35
C GLU A 95 -6.67 -33.21 -2.53
N ASN A 96 -6.79 -33.50 -1.23
CA ASN A 96 -5.75 -33.28 -0.23
C ASN A 96 -4.50 -34.18 -0.43
N GLN A 97 -4.69 -35.42 -0.91
CA GLN A 97 -3.72 -36.53 -0.70
C GLN A 97 -2.37 -36.44 -1.44
N GLN A 98 -2.12 -35.40 -2.25
CA GLN A 98 -0.89 -35.31 -3.05
C GLN A 98 -0.32 -33.89 -3.16
N THR A 99 -0.68 -32.98 -2.26
CA THR A 99 -0.17 -31.60 -2.30
C THR A 99 0.79 -31.38 -1.15
N ASP A 100 1.95 -30.78 -1.43
CA ASP A 100 2.88 -30.33 -0.38
C ASP A 100 2.71 -28.84 -0.08
N ILE A 101 2.39 -28.07 -1.14
CA ILE A 101 2.20 -26.62 -1.08
C ILE A 101 0.88 -26.22 -1.72
N LEU A 102 0.04 -25.55 -0.95
CA LEU A 102 -1.21 -24.95 -1.40
C LEU A 102 -1.02 -23.46 -1.65
N VAL A 103 -1.52 -22.97 -2.78
CA VAL A 103 -1.43 -21.55 -3.14
C VAL A 103 -2.79 -21.02 -3.54
N PHE A 104 -3.35 -20.07 -2.80
CA PHE A 104 -4.57 -19.38 -3.18
C PHE A 104 -4.27 -18.23 -4.13
N GLU A 105 -4.82 -18.25 -5.35
CA GLU A 105 -4.64 -17.15 -6.32
C GLU A 105 -5.26 -15.84 -5.83
N ARG A 106 -6.34 -15.93 -5.04
CA ARG A 106 -7.05 -14.80 -4.42
C ARG A 106 -7.49 -15.19 -3.02
N THR A 107 -6.77 -14.70 -2.03
CA THR A 107 -6.99 -15.11 -0.64
C THR A 107 -8.32 -14.60 -0.09
N GLU A 108 -8.79 -13.45 -0.54
CA GLU A 108 -10.07 -12.87 -0.12
C GLU A 108 -11.28 -13.69 -0.57
N GLU A 109 -11.22 -14.24 -1.79
CA GLU A 109 -12.28 -15.11 -2.30
C GLU A 109 -12.22 -16.47 -1.59
N ALA A 110 -11.02 -17.00 -1.34
CA ALA A 110 -10.82 -18.24 -0.59
C ALA A 110 -11.34 -18.13 0.85
N ALA A 111 -10.97 -17.05 1.56
CA ALA A 111 -11.37 -16.79 2.94
C ALA A 111 -12.89 -16.66 3.10
N SER A 112 -13.59 -16.20 2.06
CA SER A 112 -15.05 -16.10 2.05
C SER A 112 -15.75 -17.42 1.71
N ALA A 113 -15.08 -18.30 0.95
CA ALA A 113 -15.66 -19.55 0.46
C ALA A 113 -15.33 -20.78 1.32
N MET A 114 -14.24 -20.76 2.09
CA MET A 114 -13.78 -21.94 2.84
C MET A 114 -14.55 -22.11 4.16
N SER A 115 -15.19 -23.27 4.29
CA SER A 115 -15.77 -23.72 5.56
C SER A 115 -14.68 -24.20 6.54
N ILE A 116 -15.05 -24.37 7.82
CA ILE A 116 -14.19 -24.94 8.87
C ILE A 116 -13.66 -26.33 8.47
N GLU A 117 -14.44 -27.13 7.76
CA GLU A 117 -14.04 -28.46 7.30
C GLU A 117 -12.87 -28.39 6.32
N HIS A 118 -12.85 -27.40 5.43
CA HIS A 118 -11.75 -27.20 4.50
C HIS A 118 -10.46 -26.76 5.20
N GLN A 119 -10.53 -26.12 6.37
CA GLN A 119 -9.34 -25.74 7.15
C GLN A 119 -8.60 -26.97 7.69
N LYS A 120 -9.32 -28.04 8.02
CA LYS A 120 -8.71 -29.32 8.43
C LYS A 120 -7.94 -29.96 7.28
N LEU A 121 -8.46 -29.85 6.06
CA LEU A 121 -7.83 -30.41 4.85
C LEU A 121 -6.49 -29.73 4.49
N ILE A 122 -6.21 -28.55 5.04
CA ILE A 122 -4.99 -27.80 4.75
C ILE A 122 -4.05 -27.71 5.96
N ALA A 123 -4.37 -28.38 7.06
CA ALA A 123 -3.61 -28.33 8.31
C ALA A 123 -2.14 -28.71 8.11
N ASP A 124 -1.89 -29.78 7.35
CA ASP A 124 -0.58 -30.39 7.18
C ASP A 124 0.24 -29.77 6.03
N HIS A 125 -0.34 -28.86 5.25
CA HIS A 125 0.30 -28.25 4.08
C HIS A 125 1.08 -26.99 4.42
N ARG A 126 2.03 -26.65 3.54
CA ARG A 126 2.45 -25.24 3.42
C ARG A 126 1.35 -24.48 2.69
N VAL A 127 0.93 -23.34 3.21
CA VAL A 127 -0.25 -22.60 2.70
C VAL A 127 0.10 -21.15 2.44
N TYR A 128 0.06 -20.74 1.19
CA TYR A 128 0.31 -19.37 0.79
C TYR A 128 -0.91 -18.77 0.09
N GLY A 129 -1.10 -17.47 0.23
CA GLY A 129 -2.19 -16.77 -0.41
C GLY A 129 -1.73 -15.48 -1.06
N PHE A 130 -2.16 -15.22 -2.30
CA PHE A 130 -1.91 -13.94 -2.93
C PHE A 130 -2.97 -12.91 -2.50
N GLY A 131 -2.50 -11.76 -2.03
CA GLY A 131 -3.27 -10.54 -1.85
C GLY A 131 -2.82 -9.48 -2.86
N GLU A 132 -3.74 -8.62 -3.30
CA GLU A 132 -3.33 -7.46 -4.10
C GLU A 132 -2.84 -6.37 -3.16
N ARG A 133 -1.66 -5.83 -3.47
CA ARG A 133 -1.06 -4.77 -2.67
C ARG A 133 -1.97 -3.54 -2.65
N GLY A 134 -2.17 -2.98 -1.47
CA GLY A 134 -3.02 -1.80 -1.28
C GLY A 134 -4.52 -2.11 -1.19
N ASN A 135 -4.95 -3.36 -1.41
CA ASN A 135 -6.33 -3.73 -1.10
C ASN A 135 -6.56 -3.61 0.41
N ARG A 136 -7.60 -2.85 0.75
CA ARG A 136 -8.05 -2.70 2.14
C ARG A 136 -9.16 -3.70 2.39
N TYR A 137 -8.86 -4.70 3.19
CA TYR A 137 -9.85 -5.63 3.70
C TYR A 137 -10.44 -5.06 5.00
N GLY A 138 -11.77 -5.14 5.16
CA GLY A 138 -12.38 -4.87 6.45
C GLY A 138 -11.83 -5.81 7.53
N THR A 139 -11.91 -5.41 8.80
CA THR A 139 -11.32 -6.16 9.94
C THR A 139 -11.68 -7.65 9.92
N ARG A 140 -12.95 -7.98 9.66
CA ARG A 140 -13.42 -9.36 9.57
C ARG A 140 -12.71 -10.15 8.46
N THR A 141 -12.65 -9.60 7.25
CA THR A 141 -12.00 -10.26 6.11
C THR A 141 -10.50 -10.42 6.35
N ARG A 142 -9.85 -9.43 6.96
CA ARG A 142 -8.43 -9.52 7.34
C ARG A 142 -8.17 -10.67 8.31
N LEU A 143 -8.99 -10.81 9.35
CA LEU A 143 -8.89 -11.92 10.31
C LEU A 143 -9.11 -13.28 9.65
N LEU A 144 -10.07 -13.39 8.71
CA LEU A 144 -10.30 -14.65 7.98
C LEU A 144 -9.13 -15.00 7.06
N ILE A 145 -8.56 -14.02 6.36
CA ILE A 145 -7.37 -14.20 5.53
C ILE A 145 -6.18 -14.65 6.38
N GLU A 146 -5.92 -13.97 7.50
CA GLU A 146 -4.82 -14.30 8.40
C GLU A 146 -5.01 -15.68 9.08
N ALA A 147 -6.24 -16.05 9.44
CA ALA A 147 -6.54 -17.38 9.94
C ALA A 147 -6.31 -18.46 8.86
N LEU A 148 -6.61 -18.15 7.59
CA LEU A 148 -6.48 -19.10 6.48
C LEU A 148 -5.01 -19.33 6.08
N VAL A 149 -4.27 -18.25 5.81
CA VAL A 149 -2.92 -18.33 5.24
C VAL A 149 -1.84 -17.70 6.11
N GLY A 150 -2.13 -17.12 7.27
CA GLY A 150 -1.13 -16.46 8.13
C GLY A 150 -0.89 -14.98 7.78
N PRO A 151 0.11 -14.34 8.42
CA PRO A 151 0.45 -12.93 8.21
C PRO A 151 1.11 -12.69 6.84
N THR A 152 1.29 -11.43 6.44
CA THR A 152 2.12 -11.09 5.26
C THR A 152 3.58 -11.43 5.53
N ILE A 153 4.14 -12.34 4.72
CA ILE A 153 5.54 -12.78 4.82
C ILE A 153 6.41 -12.24 3.70
N TYR A 154 5.79 -11.77 2.61
CA TYR A 154 6.51 -11.22 1.47
C TYR A 154 5.65 -10.21 0.73
N GLN A 155 6.26 -9.09 0.34
CA GLN A 155 5.64 -8.07 -0.49
C GLN A 155 6.54 -7.83 -1.70
N VAL A 156 5.98 -7.93 -2.91
CA VAL A 156 6.71 -7.56 -4.13
C VAL A 156 7.12 -6.08 -4.02
N PRO A 157 8.42 -5.75 -4.21
CA PRO A 157 8.86 -4.36 -4.27
C PRO A 157 8.02 -3.59 -5.29
N ASP A 158 7.60 -2.39 -4.92
CA ASP A 158 6.81 -1.59 -5.85
C ASP A 158 7.72 -1.17 -7.02
N HIS A 159 7.26 -1.42 -8.24
CA HIS A 159 7.94 -0.89 -9.42
C HIS A 159 7.87 0.65 -9.46
N ASN A 160 6.95 1.26 -8.69
CA ASN A 160 6.88 2.71 -8.49
C ASN A 160 7.93 3.26 -7.51
N GLY A 161 8.79 2.41 -6.95
CA GLY A 161 9.96 2.80 -6.17
C GLY A 161 10.02 2.18 -4.78
N ARG A 162 11.22 2.15 -4.20
CA ARG A 162 11.41 1.79 -2.78
C ARG A 162 10.53 2.69 -1.91
N ARG A 163 9.84 2.09 -0.93
CA ARG A 163 9.20 2.86 0.14
C ARG A 163 10.29 3.72 0.79
N ALA A 164 10.15 5.03 0.70
CA ALA A 164 10.99 5.93 1.49
C ALA A 164 10.57 5.80 2.95
N PRO A 165 11.51 5.79 3.92
CA PRO A 165 11.14 5.94 5.32
C PRO A 165 10.38 7.26 5.47
N VAL A 166 9.14 7.21 5.96
CA VAL A 166 8.33 8.40 6.20
C VAL A 166 8.26 8.64 7.69
N ARG A 167 8.61 9.86 8.11
CA ARG A 167 8.37 10.34 9.46
C ARG A 167 7.08 11.16 9.47
N VAL A 168 6.13 10.77 10.31
CA VAL A 168 4.89 11.51 10.49
C VAL A 168 5.03 12.37 11.75
N LEU A 169 4.73 13.65 11.61
CA LEU A 169 4.68 14.61 12.71
C LEU A 169 3.25 15.10 12.82
N LEU A 170 2.71 15.05 14.02
CA LEU A 170 1.37 15.55 14.31
C LEU A 170 1.51 16.93 14.96
N SER A 171 0.62 17.84 14.59
CA SER A 171 0.49 19.14 15.21
C SER A 171 -0.96 19.31 15.60
N GLU A 172 -1.21 19.69 16.84
CA GLU A 172 -2.54 20.03 17.30
C GLU A 172 -3.04 21.26 16.54
N SER A 173 -4.31 21.21 16.12
CA SER A 173 -4.98 22.37 15.55
C SER A 173 -5.43 23.30 16.68
N PRO A 174 -5.28 24.63 16.55
CA PRO A 174 -5.89 25.56 17.49
C PRO A 174 -7.40 25.30 17.61
N LEU A 175 -7.91 25.33 18.84
CA LEU A 175 -9.34 25.25 19.11
C LEU A 175 -10.06 26.49 18.56
N VAL A 176 -11.26 26.28 18.01
CA VAL A 176 -12.11 27.33 17.47
C VAL A 176 -13.53 27.15 17.97
N THR A 177 -14.11 28.22 18.50
CA THR A 177 -15.53 28.26 18.86
C THR A 177 -16.32 28.68 17.64
N LEU A 178 -17.25 27.83 17.21
CA LEU A 178 -18.12 28.13 16.07
C LEU A 178 -19.52 28.51 16.56
N PRO A 179 -20.19 29.47 15.90
CA PRO A 179 -21.62 29.70 16.11
C PRO A 179 -22.45 28.42 15.92
N PRO A 180 -23.50 28.20 16.74
CA PRO A 180 -24.42 27.09 16.51
C PRO A 180 -25.21 27.31 15.21
N GLY A 181 -25.73 26.22 14.63
CA GLY A 181 -26.62 26.28 13.47
C GLY A 181 -25.94 26.45 12.11
N LEU A 182 -24.61 26.60 12.06
CA LEU A 182 -23.87 26.65 10.80
C LEU A 182 -23.97 25.33 10.03
N ASP A 183 -24.09 25.43 8.72
CA ASP A 183 -24.04 24.28 7.84
C ASP A 183 -22.63 23.64 7.80
N PRO A 184 -22.48 22.39 7.33
CA PRO A 184 -21.18 21.74 7.29
C PRO A 184 -20.08 22.48 6.51
N LEU A 185 -20.43 23.18 5.42
CA LEU A 185 -19.48 23.93 4.59
C LEU A 185 -19.03 25.22 5.28
N GLU A 186 -19.96 25.97 5.87
CA GLU A 186 -19.67 27.16 6.65
C GLU A 186 -18.78 26.84 7.86
N ARG A 187 -19.05 25.72 8.54
CA ARG A 187 -18.17 25.23 9.61
C ARG A 187 -16.75 24.99 9.10
N LYS A 188 -16.57 24.34 7.95
CA LYS A 188 -15.23 24.14 7.35
C LYS A 188 -14.55 25.45 6.98
N ARG A 189 -15.31 26.38 6.37
CA ARG A 189 -14.81 27.71 6.02
C ARG A 189 -14.25 28.43 7.23
N LEU A 190 -15.00 28.50 8.33
CA LEU A 190 -14.58 29.23 9.53
C LEU A 190 -13.54 28.48 10.36
N ALA A 191 -13.69 27.16 10.52
CA ALA A 191 -12.84 26.37 11.40
C ALA A 191 -11.51 25.94 10.77
N VAL A 192 -11.47 25.76 9.45
CA VAL A 192 -10.35 25.11 8.76
C VAL A 192 -9.75 26.01 7.68
N TRP A 193 -10.58 26.52 6.75
CA TRP A 193 -10.08 27.16 5.52
C TRP A 193 -9.66 28.60 5.73
N HIS A 194 -10.46 29.39 6.45
CA HIS A 194 -10.21 30.81 6.77
C HIS A 194 -9.70 31.01 8.20
N HIS A 195 -9.34 29.92 8.89
CA HIS A 195 -8.85 30.03 10.26
C HIS A 195 -7.44 30.62 10.29
N ASP A 196 -7.33 31.90 10.64
CA ASP A 196 -6.08 32.68 10.60
C ASP A 196 -4.92 32.04 11.36
N ARG A 197 -5.14 31.70 12.63
CA ARG A 197 -4.10 31.09 13.49
C ARG A 197 -3.59 29.78 12.91
N ARG A 198 -4.51 28.88 12.52
CA ARG A 198 -4.18 27.59 11.90
C ARG A 198 -3.38 27.77 10.60
N ASN A 199 -3.86 28.61 9.69
CA ASN A 199 -3.17 28.88 8.43
C ASN A 199 -1.81 29.55 8.62
N SER A 200 -1.65 30.38 9.66
CA SER A 200 -0.37 30.98 10.02
C SER A 200 0.63 29.94 10.52
N VAL A 201 0.19 28.99 11.35
CA VAL A 201 1.02 27.84 11.79
C VAL A 201 1.47 27.02 10.58
N ILE A 202 0.55 26.66 9.69
CA ILE A 202 0.87 25.90 8.46
C ILE A 202 1.87 26.67 7.59
N ALA A 203 1.66 27.97 7.37
CA ALA A 203 2.54 28.79 6.55
C ALA A 203 3.92 28.94 7.18
N ASN A 204 4.01 29.12 8.50
CA ASN A 204 5.28 29.22 9.21
C ASN A 204 6.04 27.89 9.17
N LEU A 205 5.34 26.76 9.33
CA LEU A 205 5.94 25.43 9.19
C LEU A 205 6.52 25.22 7.78
N ALA A 206 5.74 25.58 6.76
CA ALA A 206 6.16 25.49 5.37
C ALA A 206 7.41 26.34 5.09
N LYS A 207 7.45 27.58 5.60
CA LYS A 207 8.61 28.48 5.47
C LYS A 207 9.84 27.96 6.22
N ALA A 208 9.65 27.41 7.42
CA ALA A 208 10.76 26.92 8.22
C ALA A 208 11.44 25.69 7.57
N PHE A 209 10.65 24.74 7.05
CA PHE A 209 11.20 23.63 6.27
C PHE A 209 11.87 24.10 4.97
N ASP A 210 11.28 25.07 4.25
CA ASP A 210 11.88 25.63 3.04
C ASP A 210 13.23 26.33 3.31
N ALA A 211 13.37 26.93 4.49
CA ALA A 211 14.60 27.53 4.98
C ALA A 211 15.60 26.52 5.58
N GLY A 212 15.23 25.23 5.67
CA GLY A 212 16.05 24.19 6.30
C GLY A 212 16.21 24.37 7.81
N GLN A 213 15.25 25.01 8.47
CA GLN A 213 15.26 25.22 9.92
C GLN A 213 14.72 23.98 10.64
N VAL A 214 15.35 23.63 11.76
CA VAL A 214 14.80 22.62 12.69
C VAL A 214 13.54 23.19 13.33
N VAL A 215 12.41 22.57 13.06
CA VAL A 215 11.13 22.97 13.64
C VAL A 215 10.84 22.10 14.85
N GLY A 216 10.77 22.73 16.02
CA GLY A 216 10.19 22.11 17.21
C GLY A 216 8.66 22.19 17.12
N PHE A 217 7.98 21.09 17.40
CA PHE A 217 6.53 21.09 17.56
C PHE A 217 6.20 21.30 19.04
N PRO A 218 5.46 22.36 19.41
CA PRO A 218 5.04 22.55 20.79
C PRO A 218 4.28 21.32 21.30
N GLY A 219 4.69 20.79 22.45
CA GLY A 219 4.06 19.62 23.07
C GLY A 219 4.62 18.26 22.63
N HIS A 220 5.62 18.22 21.75
CA HIS A 220 6.31 16.98 21.39
C HIS A 220 7.82 17.13 21.58
N ASP A 221 8.43 16.30 22.43
CA ASP A 221 9.90 16.25 22.65
C ASP A 221 10.68 15.74 21.42
N SER A 222 9.97 15.49 20.31
CA SER A 222 10.55 15.04 19.06
C SER A 222 11.06 16.23 18.25
N HIS A 223 12.30 16.63 18.51
CA HIS A 223 13.02 17.47 17.56
C HIS A 223 13.29 16.69 16.27
N VAL A 224 12.94 17.29 15.13
CA VAL A 224 13.43 16.82 13.82
C VAL A 224 14.87 17.30 13.70
N ASP A 225 15.80 16.61 14.36
CA ASP A 225 17.22 16.92 14.22
C ASP A 225 17.65 16.61 12.77
N ASP A 226 18.17 17.63 12.08
CA ASP A 226 18.56 17.59 10.65
C ASP A 226 19.74 16.63 10.40
N ARG A 227 20.35 16.11 11.47
CA ARG A 227 21.50 15.20 11.41
C ARG A 227 21.19 13.82 10.80
N GLY A 228 19.92 13.49 10.56
CA GLY A 228 19.48 12.12 10.31
C GLY A 228 18.88 11.74 8.96
N GLY A 229 18.57 12.64 8.00
CA GLY A 229 18.18 12.14 6.66
C GLY A 229 17.09 12.83 5.85
N LEU A 230 16.90 14.15 5.94
CA LEU A 230 16.23 14.85 4.85
C LEU A 230 17.24 15.02 3.71
N SER A 231 17.26 14.06 2.78
CA SER A 231 18.10 14.14 1.58
C SER A 231 17.67 15.34 0.74
N ARG A 232 18.42 16.43 0.80
CA ARG A 232 18.22 17.59 -0.06
C ARG A 232 18.37 17.16 -1.53
N THR A 233 17.63 17.78 -2.44
CA THR A 233 17.81 17.53 -3.88
C THR A 233 19.22 17.93 -4.35
N ILE A 234 19.58 17.59 -5.59
CA ILE A 234 20.84 18.00 -6.23
C ILE A 234 21.06 19.53 -6.12
N ASP A 235 19.97 20.30 -6.14
CA ASP A 235 20.00 21.77 -6.04
C ASP A 235 20.00 22.28 -4.58
N GLY A 236 20.11 21.39 -3.60
CA GLY A 236 20.14 21.70 -2.17
C GLY A 236 18.78 22.12 -1.58
N LYS A 237 17.69 22.08 -2.35
CA LYS A 237 16.34 22.48 -1.91
C LYS A 237 15.44 21.26 -1.65
N LEU A 238 14.52 21.38 -0.69
CA LEU A 238 13.48 20.37 -0.45
C LEU A 238 12.32 20.57 -1.43
N ARG A 239 11.77 19.47 -1.93
CA ARG A 239 10.53 19.46 -2.72
C ARG A 239 9.36 19.46 -1.76
N MET A 240 8.68 20.60 -1.67
CA MET A 240 7.64 20.78 -0.66
C MET A 240 6.24 20.88 -1.26
N ALA A 241 5.30 20.18 -0.64
CA ALA A 241 3.88 20.28 -0.94
C ALA A 241 3.04 20.57 0.32
N VAL A 242 2.06 21.47 0.21
CA VAL A 242 0.99 21.67 1.19
C VAL A 242 -0.31 21.15 0.58
N LEU A 243 -0.87 20.11 1.17
CA LEU A 243 -2.11 19.48 0.70
C LEU A 243 -3.32 20.13 1.37
N VAL A 244 -4.24 20.67 0.58
CA VAL A 244 -5.46 21.36 1.03
C VAL A 244 -6.70 20.69 0.46
N GLU A 245 -7.84 20.84 1.14
CA GLU A 245 -9.09 20.23 0.69
C GLU A 245 -9.60 20.89 -0.60
N SER A 246 -9.60 22.22 -0.66
CA SER A 246 -10.28 23.00 -1.70
C SER A 246 -9.39 24.11 -2.29
N PRO A 247 -9.71 24.64 -3.49
CA PRO A 247 -9.04 25.82 -4.05
C PRO A 247 -9.20 27.07 -3.17
N GLU A 248 -10.34 27.20 -2.48
CA GLU A 248 -10.63 28.30 -1.55
C GLU A 248 -9.60 28.32 -0.40
N HIS A 249 -9.39 27.17 0.24
CA HIS A 249 -8.36 27.02 1.28
C HIS A 249 -6.95 27.22 0.73
N GLY A 250 -6.66 26.66 -0.45
CA GLY A 250 -5.38 26.84 -1.10
C GLY A 250 -5.06 28.32 -1.37
N SER A 251 -6.07 29.10 -1.76
CA SER A 251 -5.93 30.54 -2.00
C SER A 251 -5.62 31.32 -0.72
N GLU A 252 -6.25 30.96 0.41
CA GLU A 252 -5.91 31.53 1.71
C GLU A 252 -4.45 31.27 2.08
N LEU A 253 -3.98 30.04 1.93
CA LEU A 253 -2.58 29.71 2.22
C LEU A 253 -1.60 30.37 1.25
N ALA A 254 -1.95 30.50 -0.04
CA ALA A 254 -1.13 31.15 -1.04
C ALA A 254 -0.83 32.62 -0.69
N ARG A 255 -1.80 33.35 -0.12
CA ARG A 255 -1.56 34.74 0.36
C ARG A 255 -0.50 34.82 1.45
N ARG A 256 -0.35 33.75 2.25
CA ARG A 256 0.61 33.68 3.37
C ARG A 256 1.96 33.07 2.94
N LEU A 257 2.01 32.46 1.76
CA LEU A 257 3.15 31.74 1.18
C LEU A 257 3.53 32.34 -0.19
N PRO A 258 4.07 33.57 -0.24
CA PRO A 258 4.45 34.20 -1.51
C PRO A 258 5.48 33.34 -2.26
N GLY A 259 5.26 33.17 -3.57
CA GLY A 259 6.09 32.34 -4.43
C GLY A 259 5.73 30.84 -4.43
N TRP A 260 4.75 30.40 -3.64
CA TRP A 260 4.21 29.05 -3.72
C TRP A 260 3.13 28.97 -4.81
N VAL A 261 3.16 27.90 -5.60
CA VAL A 261 2.23 27.71 -6.72
C VAL A 261 1.02 26.90 -6.22
N LEU A 262 -0.18 27.49 -6.31
CA LEU A 262 -1.43 26.74 -6.12
C LEU A 262 -1.77 25.96 -7.38
N GLN A 263 -1.84 24.63 -7.28
CA GLN A 263 -2.36 23.78 -8.34
C GLN A 263 -3.72 23.21 -7.90
N ALA A 264 -4.77 23.69 -8.57
CA ALA A 264 -6.14 23.27 -8.36
C ALA A 264 -6.70 22.60 -9.63
N GLY A 265 -7.36 21.45 -9.45
CA GLY A 265 -8.05 20.74 -10.55
C GLY A 265 -7.13 19.94 -11.48
N PRO A 266 -7.70 19.28 -12.51
CA PRO A 266 -6.91 18.61 -13.54
C PRO A 266 -6.18 19.66 -14.39
N SER A 267 -4.86 19.53 -14.52
CA SER A 267 -4.05 20.40 -15.37
C SER A 267 -3.82 19.78 -16.74
N GLU A 268 -3.83 20.59 -17.80
CA GLU A 268 -3.34 20.21 -19.13
C GLU A 268 -1.82 20.02 -19.14
N ASN A 269 -1.11 20.68 -18.23
CA ASN A 269 0.31 20.43 -18.00
C ASN A 269 0.41 19.06 -17.32
N GLY A 270 0.94 18.09 -18.08
CA GLY A 270 0.93 16.67 -17.77
C GLY A 270 1.48 16.28 -16.38
N PRO A 271 1.45 14.98 -16.04
CA PRO A 271 1.69 14.44 -14.69
C PRO A 271 3.12 14.65 -14.10
N GLY A 272 3.92 15.59 -14.61
CA GLY A 272 5.35 15.76 -14.29
C GLY A 272 5.77 17.14 -13.79
N SER A 273 4.88 18.04 -13.38
CA SER A 273 5.32 19.33 -12.83
C SER A 273 6.10 19.11 -11.53
N ARG A 274 7.39 19.49 -11.53
CA ARG A 274 8.30 19.34 -10.38
C ARG A 274 7.76 20.07 -9.16
N ILE A 275 7.44 19.34 -8.09
CA ILE A 275 7.02 19.90 -6.81
C ILE A 275 8.24 20.58 -6.19
N THR A 276 8.17 21.88 -5.94
CA THR A 276 9.27 22.59 -5.26
C THR A 276 8.75 23.50 -4.16
N ARG A 277 7.60 24.15 -4.37
CA ARG A 277 6.86 24.95 -3.38
C ARG A 277 5.40 25.01 -3.81
N THR A 278 4.66 23.92 -3.59
CA THR A 278 3.36 23.74 -4.24
C THR A 278 2.26 23.60 -3.19
N ILE A 279 1.15 24.31 -3.39
CA ILE A 279 -0.10 24.07 -2.66
C ILE A 279 -0.97 23.21 -3.58
N LEU A 280 -1.31 22.00 -3.14
CA LEU A 280 -2.04 21.02 -3.93
C LEU A 280 -3.45 20.84 -3.36
N THR A 281 -4.47 20.94 -4.19
CA THR A 281 -5.80 20.48 -3.77
C THR A 281 -5.86 18.94 -3.78
N LEU A 282 -6.72 18.35 -2.95
CA LEU A 282 -6.96 16.89 -2.95
C LEU A 282 -7.35 16.38 -4.34
N ILE A 283 -8.18 17.13 -5.07
CA ILE A 283 -8.58 16.80 -6.45
C ILE A 283 -7.35 16.71 -7.36
N ARG A 284 -6.42 17.69 -7.29
CA ARG A 284 -5.19 17.63 -8.09
C ARG A 284 -4.33 16.44 -7.68
N ALA A 285 -4.09 16.25 -6.38
CA ALA A 285 -3.27 15.15 -5.87
C ALA A 285 -3.80 13.78 -6.33
N ASN A 286 -5.12 13.60 -6.39
CA ASN A 286 -5.75 12.37 -6.87
C ASN A 286 -5.53 12.09 -8.37
N THR A 287 -5.28 13.12 -9.17
CA THR A 287 -4.95 12.96 -10.61
C THR A 287 -3.46 12.67 -10.85
N MET A 288 -2.61 12.77 -9.82
CA MET A 288 -1.18 12.54 -9.96
C MET A 288 -0.87 11.05 -9.85
N THR A 289 -0.07 10.53 -10.76
CA THR A 289 0.44 9.15 -10.69
C THR A 289 1.48 8.98 -9.60
N ARG A 290 2.20 10.06 -9.26
CA ARG A 290 3.20 10.09 -8.20
C ARG A 290 3.30 11.48 -7.59
N LEU A 291 3.35 11.54 -6.27
CA LEU A 291 3.66 12.75 -5.51
C LEU A 291 5.14 12.71 -5.12
N ASP A 292 5.98 13.45 -5.86
CA ASP A 292 7.42 13.45 -5.67
C ASP A 292 7.86 14.61 -4.77
N ALA A 293 7.53 14.50 -3.48
CA ALA A 293 7.82 15.49 -2.44
C ALA A 293 8.72 14.91 -1.35
N ASP A 294 9.63 15.74 -0.83
CA ASP A 294 10.47 15.42 0.35
C ASP A 294 9.72 15.76 1.64
N VAL A 295 8.87 16.79 1.61
CA VAL A 295 8.03 17.21 2.73
C VAL A 295 6.59 17.42 2.24
N LEU A 296 5.65 16.76 2.92
CA LEU A 296 4.22 16.92 2.70
C LEU A 296 3.56 17.46 3.98
N ILE A 297 3.03 18.67 3.91
CA ILE A 297 2.25 19.28 4.99
C ILE A 297 0.77 19.08 4.70
N ARG A 298 0.06 18.38 5.58
CA ARG A 298 -1.39 18.21 5.45
C ARG A 298 -2.13 19.36 6.12
N ALA A 299 -2.85 20.12 5.31
CA ALA A 299 -3.71 21.19 5.75
C ALA A 299 -5.19 20.88 5.48
N ASP A 300 -5.54 19.73 4.92
CA ASP A 300 -6.89 19.43 4.43
C ASP A 300 -7.96 19.21 5.52
N GLY A 301 -7.56 19.10 6.80
CA GLY A 301 -8.52 19.03 7.92
C GLY A 301 -9.29 17.71 8.02
N SER A 302 -8.90 16.69 7.25
CA SER A 302 -9.39 15.32 7.47
C SER A 302 -8.58 14.59 8.54
N ASN A 303 -9.16 13.52 9.06
CA ASN A 303 -8.53 12.71 10.11
C ASN A 303 -7.19 12.12 9.59
N ALA A 304 -6.16 12.19 10.43
CA ALA A 304 -4.89 11.52 10.22
C ALA A 304 -4.94 10.07 10.77
N PRO A 305 -4.07 9.16 10.28
CA PRO A 305 -3.11 9.32 9.19
C PRO A 305 -3.74 9.18 7.77
N LEU A 306 -2.99 9.58 6.73
CA LEU A 306 -3.44 9.52 5.33
C LEU A 306 -3.95 8.12 4.96
N GLU A 307 -5.23 8.07 4.64
CA GLU A 307 -5.76 7.16 3.63
C GLU A 307 -5.74 7.87 2.27
N LEU A 308 -4.57 8.11 1.67
CA LEU A 308 -4.51 8.63 0.30
C LEU A 308 -5.27 7.67 -0.62
N LEU A 309 -6.36 8.15 -1.20
CA LEU A 309 -7.11 7.48 -2.26
C LEU A 309 -6.32 7.55 -3.58
N THR A 310 -5.10 7.01 -3.62
CA THR A 310 -4.43 6.63 -4.86
C THR A 310 -3.66 5.34 -4.60
N GLY A 311 -3.78 4.37 -5.51
CA GLY A 311 -3.28 3.01 -5.31
C GLY A 311 -1.84 2.94 -4.83
N GLY A 312 -1.62 2.40 -3.62
CA GLY A 312 -0.36 1.75 -3.23
C GLY A 312 0.56 2.46 -2.22
N VAL A 313 0.25 3.66 -1.72
CA VAL A 313 1.09 4.30 -0.70
C VAL A 313 0.51 4.10 0.70
N THR A 314 0.96 3.05 1.39
CA THR A 314 0.71 2.85 2.82
C THR A 314 1.83 3.51 3.62
N LEU A 315 1.47 4.43 4.53
CA LEU A 315 2.36 4.92 5.57
C LEU A 315 2.26 3.97 6.77
N GLU A 316 3.28 3.16 7.03
CA GLU A 316 3.37 2.42 8.28
C GLU A 316 3.93 3.35 9.37
N SER A 317 3.08 3.72 10.32
CA SER A 317 3.51 4.37 11.55
C SER A 317 4.19 3.34 12.45
N GLY A 318 5.49 3.50 12.71
CA GLY A 318 6.14 2.84 13.83
C GLY A 318 5.46 3.23 15.14
N ASN A 319 5.12 2.24 15.96
CA ASN A 319 4.42 2.37 17.23
C ASN A 319 4.93 3.52 18.11
N SER A 320 4.04 4.48 18.38
CA SER A 320 3.89 5.07 19.71
C SER A 320 2.42 5.47 19.87
N ALA A 321 1.73 4.80 20.78
CA ALA A 321 0.33 5.07 21.10
C ALA A 321 0.24 6.30 21.99
N ALA A 322 -0.43 7.35 21.49
CA ALA A 322 -1.26 8.24 22.28
C ALA A 322 -2.33 8.81 21.34
N SER A 323 -3.54 8.29 21.46
CA SER A 323 -4.74 8.81 20.80
C SER A 323 -5.29 9.96 21.64
N LEU A 324 -5.50 11.12 21.03
CA LEU A 324 -6.60 12.03 21.34
C LEU A 324 -6.82 12.94 20.12
N VAL A 325 -8.10 13.17 19.83
CA VAL A 325 -8.68 13.85 18.65
C VAL A 325 -8.19 15.28 18.49
#